data_AF-T0JBH4-F1
#
_entry.id   AF-T0JBH4-F1
#
_cell.length_a   1.000
_cell.length_b   1.000
_cell.length_c   1.000
_cell.angle_alpha   90.00
_cell.angle_beta   90.00
_cell.angle_gamma   90.00
#
_symmetry.space_group_name_H-M   'P 1'
#
loop_
_entity.id
_entity.type
_entity.pdbx_description
1 polymer ?
#
loop_
_entity_poly.entity_id
_entity_poly.type
_entity_poly.pdbx_seq_one_letter_code
_entity_poly.pdbx_strand_id
1 'polypeptide(L)'
;MLLVCGALTIGLTLRVNAVKSQVHDAEKRIVWVQQDINFLETEFQTRSNQQALKELNEVEFGYKAPTAAQYIEGERQLAALGMPVGPGAPAPIRYANAETAGEEGQSDNGGLLAMVSPVSGANAAAQPEAKGTGGRNRDPERDQMARDAAALGSRLARIEVAEAAQQ
;
A
#
# COMPACT_ATOMS: atom_id res chain seq x y z
N MET A 1 46.07 -38.38 42.38
CA MET A 1 45.36 -37.12 42.70
C MET A 1 45.19 -36.22 41.47
N LEU A 2 46.24 -35.85 40.72
CA LEU A 2 46.11 -34.96 39.56
C LEU A 2 45.17 -35.45 38.44
N LEU A 3 45.19 -36.76 38.12
CA LEU A 3 44.28 -37.32 37.11
C LEU A 3 42.80 -37.21 37.50
N VAL A 4 42.50 -37.39 38.79
CA VAL A 4 41.12 -37.23 39.32
C VAL A 4 40.69 -35.77 39.21
N CYS A 5 41.57 -34.83 39.58
CA CYS A 5 41.31 -33.41 39.44
C CYS A 5 41.09 -33.01 37.97
N GLY A 6 41.92 -33.52 37.04
CA GLY A 6 41.78 -33.27 35.60
C GLY A 6 40.49 -33.83 35.01
N ALA A 7 40.09 -35.04 35.42
CA ALA A 7 38.81 -35.62 34.98
C ALA A 7 37.61 -34.80 35.47
N LEU A 8 37.67 -34.28 36.70
CA LEU A 8 36.63 -33.44 37.29
C LEU A 8 36.49 -32.09 36.57
N THR A 9 37.61 -31.44 36.23
CA THR A 9 37.57 -30.17 35.49
C THR A 9 37.00 -30.36 34.08
N ILE A 10 37.43 -31.39 33.36
CA ILE A 10 36.89 -31.72 32.04
C ILE A 10 35.39 -31.99 32.11
N GLY A 11 34.94 -32.79 33.09
CA GLY A 11 33.52 -33.06 33.29
C GLY A 11 32.69 -31.79 33.52
N LEU A 12 33.21 -30.85 34.32
CA LEU A 12 32.55 -29.57 34.56
C LEU A 12 32.51 -28.70 33.31
N THR A 13 33.61 -28.62 32.54
CA THR A 13 33.65 -27.84 31.30
C THR A 13 32.63 -28.35 30.27
N LEU A 14 32.49 -29.67 30.12
CA LEU A 14 31.47 -30.25 29.24
C LEU A 14 30.05 -29.92 29.70
N ARG A 15 29.79 -29.98 31.01
CA ARG A 15 28.49 -29.59 31.58
C ARG A 15 28.18 -28.11 31.33
N VAL A 16 29.16 -27.23 31.53
CA VAL A 16 28.99 -25.79 31.27
C VAL A 16 28.69 -25.52 29.79
N ASN A 17 29.38 -26.20 28.88
CA ASN A 17 29.12 -26.06 27.44
C ASN A 17 27.73 -26.58 27.06
N ALA A 18 27.27 -27.69 27.64
CA ALA A 18 25.92 -28.20 27.42
C ALA A 18 24.84 -27.22 27.92
N VAL A 19 25.01 -26.66 29.12
CA VAL A 19 24.08 -25.66 29.67
C VAL A 19 24.08 -24.39 28.82
N LYS A 20 25.26 -23.90 28.39
CA LYS A 20 25.35 -22.74 27.51
C LYS A 20 24.60 -22.95 26.19
N SER A 21 24.69 -24.15 25.60
CA SER A 21 23.92 -24.48 24.40
C SER A 21 22.41 -24.47 24.66
N GLN A 22 21.96 -25.05 25.77
CA GLN A 22 20.55 -25.07 26.13
C GLN A 22 19.97 -23.67 26.36
N VAL A 23 20.74 -22.79 27.01
CA VAL A 23 20.35 -21.38 27.18
C VAL A 23 20.21 -20.69 25.82
N HIS A 24 21.17 -20.90 24.92
CA HIS A 24 21.12 -20.30 23.58
C HIS A 24 19.92 -20.79 22.74
N ASP A 25 19.57 -22.07 22.84
CA ASP A 25 18.39 -22.62 22.16
C ASP A 25 17.08 -22.06 22.75
N ALA A 26 17.02 -21.87 24.07
CA ALA A 26 15.89 -21.23 24.74
C ALA A 26 15.76 -19.75 24.33
N GLU A 27 16.85 -19.00 24.28
CA GLU A 27 16.87 -17.60 23.80
C GLU A 27 16.33 -17.49 22.37
N LYS A 28 16.79 -18.36 21.46
CA LYS A 28 16.25 -18.41 20.09
C LYS A 28 14.76 -18.69 20.07
N ARG A 29 14.29 -19.62 20.90
CA ARG A 29 12.87 -19.95 21.01
C ARG A 29 12.06 -18.77 21.53
N ILE A 30 12.57 -18.02 22.51
CA ILE A 30 11.93 -16.80 23.02
C ILE A 30 11.80 -15.78 21.90
N VAL A 31 12.86 -15.51 21.14
CA VAL A 31 12.83 -14.56 20.03
C VAL A 31 11.81 -14.99 18.97
N TRP A 32 11.78 -16.27 18.62
CA TRP A 32 10.82 -16.80 17.65
C TRP A 32 9.37 -16.64 18.13
N VAL A 33 9.07 -17.04 19.37
CA VAL A 33 7.73 -16.87 19.94
C VAL A 33 7.33 -15.40 20.04
N GLN A 34 8.26 -14.51 20.37
CA GLN A 34 7.96 -13.07 20.41
C GLN A 34 7.61 -12.52 19.03
N GLN A 35 8.29 -13.00 17.98
CA GLN A 35 7.98 -12.60 16.61
C GLN A 35 6.59 -13.10 16.19
N ASP A 36 6.22 -14.33 16.55
CA ASP A 36 4.88 -14.87 16.32
C ASP A 36 3.82 -14.04 17.05
N ILE A 37 4.05 -13.69 18.32
CA ILE A 37 3.13 -12.84 19.09
C ILE A 37 2.95 -11.49 18.41
N ASN A 38 4.03 -10.83 18.01
CA ASN A 38 3.96 -9.53 17.34
C ASN A 38 3.21 -9.62 16.00
N PHE A 39 3.42 -10.69 15.25
CA PHE A 39 2.71 -10.96 14.00
C PHE A 39 1.22 -11.14 14.26
N LEU A 40 0.84 -12.01 15.19
CA LEU A 40 -0.56 -12.25 15.58
C LEU A 40 -1.21 -10.96 16.09
N GLU A 41 -0.53 -10.19 16.94
CA GLU A 41 -1.06 -8.94 17.47
C GLU A 41 -1.31 -7.93 16.34
N THR A 42 -0.40 -7.83 15.37
CA THR A 42 -0.58 -6.96 14.20
C THR A 42 -1.78 -7.41 13.35
N GLU A 43 -1.96 -8.72 13.13
CA GLU A 43 -3.14 -9.24 12.43
C GLU A 43 -4.43 -8.97 13.21
N PHE A 44 -4.41 -9.15 14.53
CA PHE A 44 -5.56 -8.85 15.38
C PHE A 44 -5.88 -7.36 15.36
N GLN A 45 -4.91 -6.47 15.57
CA GLN A 45 -5.14 -5.02 15.56
C GLN A 45 -5.70 -4.55 14.21
N THR A 46 -5.21 -5.08 13.09
CA THR A 46 -5.70 -4.69 11.76
C THR A 46 -7.12 -5.19 11.48
N ARG A 47 -7.47 -6.44 11.86
CA ARG A 47 -8.82 -7.00 11.64
C ARG A 47 -9.84 -6.55 12.68
N SER A 48 -9.47 -6.53 13.95
CA SER A 48 -10.36 -6.16 15.05
C SER A 48 -10.68 -4.67 15.03
N ASN A 49 -9.78 -3.79 14.60
CA ASN A 49 -10.07 -2.36 14.50
C ASN A 49 -11.21 -2.10 13.50
N GLN A 50 -11.22 -2.78 12.35
CA GLN A 50 -12.34 -2.66 11.40
C GLN A 50 -13.65 -3.21 11.97
N GLN A 51 -13.60 -4.35 12.65
CA GLN A 51 -14.78 -4.96 13.26
C GLN A 51 -15.31 -4.12 14.43
N ALA A 52 -14.43 -3.60 15.28
CA ALA A 52 -14.75 -2.73 16.43
C ALA A 52 -15.29 -1.37 15.97
N LEU A 53 -14.69 -0.75 14.95
CA LEU A 53 -15.23 0.49 14.36
C LEU A 53 -16.60 0.26 13.73
N LYS A 54 -16.84 -0.90 13.11
CA LYS A 54 -18.16 -1.25 12.56
C LYS A 54 -19.18 -1.43 13.69
N GLU A 55 -18.84 -2.18 14.72
CA GLU A 55 -19.71 -2.40 15.88
C GLU A 55 -20.02 -1.08 16.59
N LEU A 56 -19.03 -0.22 16.80
CA LEU A 56 -19.22 1.10 17.39
C LEU A 56 -20.10 2.00 16.51
N ASN A 57 -19.86 2.02 15.20
CA ASN A 57 -20.72 2.75 14.25
C ASN A 57 -22.15 2.24 14.25
N GLU A 58 -22.37 0.94 14.41
CA GLU A 58 -23.70 0.33 14.43
C GLU A 58 -24.44 0.60 15.75
N VAL A 59 -23.76 0.52 16.90
CA VAL A 59 -24.35 0.70 18.23
C VAL A 59 -24.58 2.18 18.56
N GLU A 60 -23.60 3.04 18.28
CA GLU A 60 -23.62 4.43 18.74
C GLU A 60 -24.18 5.40 17.70
N PHE A 61 -23.92 5.16 16.41
CA PHE A 61 -24.24 6.12 15.35
C PHE A 61 -25.25 5.61 14.31
N GLY A 62 -25.54 4.30 14.28
CA GLY A 62 -26.37 3.67 13.25
C GLY A 62 -25.81 3.79 11.84
N TYR A 63 -24.53 4.15 11.67
CA TYR A 63 -23.93 4.34 10.35
C TYR A 63 -23.73 2.99 9.66
N LYS A 64 -24.39 2.81 8.51
CA LYS A 64 -24.16 1.68 7.60
C LYS A 64 -23.46 2.16 6.35
N ALA A 65 -22.50 1.38 5.86
CA ALA A 65 -21.86 1.64 4.58
C ALA A 65 -22.94 1.67 3.47
N PRO A 66 -22.88 2.62 2.52
CA PRO A 66 -23.87 2.69 1.45
C PRO A 66 -23.86 1.42 0.60
N THR A 67 -25.05 0.92 0.27
CA THR A 67 -25.19 -0.24 -0.61
C THR A 67 -24.98 0.16 -2.07
N ALA A 68 -24.52 -0.77 -2.93
CA ALA A 68 -24.30 -0.51 -4.36
C ALA A 68 -25.51 0.17 -5.06
N ALA A 69 -26.74 -0.18 -4.67
CA ALA A 69 -27.98 0.39 -5.20
C ALA A 69 -28.22 1.87 -4.83
N GLN A 70 -27.43 2.45 -3.92
CA GLN A 70 -27.50 3.87 -3.52
C GLN A 70 -26.51 4.73 -4.30
N TYR A 71 -25.62 4.12 -5.09
CA TYR A 71 -24.73 4.83 -5.98
C TYR A 71 -25.40 5.01 -7.35
N ILE A 72 -25.16 6.17 -7.95
CA ILE A 72 -25.57 6.45 -9.33
C ILE A 72 -24.42 5.97 -10.23
N GLU A 73 -24.69 5.01 -11.10
CA GLU A 73 -23.65 4.36 -11.91
C GLU A 73 -23.19 5.21 -13.11
N GLY A 74 -23.97 6.22 -13.49
CA GLY A 74 -23.58 7.08 -14.60
C GLY A 74 -24.43 8.34 -14.77
N GLU A 75 -23.95 9.21 -15.65
CA GLU A 75 -24.50 10.55 -15.94
C GLU A 75 -25.96 10.50 -16.39
N ARG A 76 -26.38 9.43 -17.10
CA ARG A 76 -27.77 9.24 -17.52
C ARG A 76 -28.72 9.00 -16.33
N GLN A 77 -28.29 8.20 -15.34
CA GLN A 77 -29.07 7.99 -14.12
C GLN A 77 -29.09 9.26 -13.26
N LEU A 78 -28.01 10.05 -13.27
CA LEU A 78 -27.95 11.35 -12.60
C LEU A 78 -28.91 12.36 -13.25
N ALA A 79 -28.95 12.43 -14.58
CA ALA A 79 -29.85 13.31 -15.32
C ALA A 79 -31.33 12.99 -15.06
N ALA A 80 -31.66 11.72 -14.81
CA ALA A 80 -33.02 11.31 -14.45
C ALA A 80 -33.46 11.77 -13.04
N LEU A 81 -32.50 12.07 -12.16
CA LEU A 81 -32.76 12.61 -10.82
C LEU A 81 -32.93 14.15 -10.82
N GLY A 82 -32.69 14.81 -11.95
CA GLY A 82 -32.86 16.25 -12.09
C GLY A 82 -34.31 16.68 -11.88
N MET A 83 -34.53 17.64 -10.98
CA MET A 83 -35.85 18.21 -10.71
C MET A 83 -36.36 18.97 -11.95
N PRO A 84 -37.64 18.82 -12.35
CA PRO A 84 -38.20 19.62 -13.42
C PRO A 84 -38.14 21.11 -13.04
N VAL A 85 -37.89 21.95 -14.05
CA VAL A 85 -37.79 23.40 -13.90
C VAL A 85 -39.09 23.95 -13.31
N GLY A 86 -39.02 24.50 -12.10
CA GLY A 86 -40.16 25.09 -11.41
C GLY A 86 -40.67 26.38 -12.08
N PRO A 87 -41.94 26.76 -11.86
CA PRO A 87 -42.48 28.00 -12.40
C PRO A 87 -41.70 29.21 -11.86
N GLY A 88 -41.18 30.04 -12.77
CA GLY A 88 -40.36 31.21 -12.43
C GLY A 88 -38.86 30.95 -12.33
N ALA A 89 -38.40 29.74 -12.65
CA ALA A 89 -36.97 29.47 -12.71
C ALA A 89 -36.29 30.29 -13.84
N PRO A 90 -35.12 30.89 -13.58
CA PRO A 90 -34.39 31.67 -14.58
C PRO A 90 -34.02 30.81 -15.79
N ALA A 91 -33.90 31.45 -16.96
CA ALA A 91 -33.56 30.77 -18.20
C ALA A 91 -32.23 29.98 -18.02
N PRO A 92 -32.14 28.74 -18.54
CA PRO A 92 -30.94 27.93 -18.42
C PRO A 92 -29.70 28.70 -18.90
N ILE A 93 -28.67 28.78 -18.06
CA ILE A 93 -27.40 29.39 -18.44
C ILE A 93 -26.78 28.49 -19.52
N ARG A 94 -26.78 28.99 -20.75
CA ARG A 94 -26.11 28.31 -21.86
C ARG A 94 -24.61 28.53 -21.74
N TYR A 95 -23.87 27.48 -21.42
CA TYR A 95 -22.42 27.48 -21.57
C TYR A 95 -22.11 27.48 -23.07
N ALA A 96 -21.19 28.33 -23.51
CA ALA A 96 -20.65 28.22 -24.85
C ALA A 96 -19.88 26.89 -24.91
N ASN A 97 -20.40 25.91 -25.66
CA ASN A 97 -19.59 24.77 -26.04
C ASN A 97 -18.43 25.33 -26.87
N ALA A 98 -17.20 25.11 -26.44
CA ALA A 98 -16.07 25.39 -27.29
C ALA A 98 -16.23 24.53 -28.55
N GLU A 99 -16.43 25.17 -29.68
CA GLU A 99 -16.17 24.57 -30.99
C GLU A 99 -14.81 23.89 -30.85
N THR A 100 -14.75 22.56 -31.00
CA THR A 100 -13.45 21.89 -31.09
C THR A 100 -12.83 22.40 -32.37
N ALA A 101 -11.96 23.40 -32.22
CA ALA A 101 -11.28 24.07 -33.30
C ALA A 101 -10.52 23.03 -34.12
N GLY A 102 -11.12 22.62 -35.22
CA GLY A 102 -10.37 22.25 -36.41
C GLY A 102 -9.57 23.49 -36.80
N GLU A 103 -8.26 23.32 -36.75
CA GLU A 103 -7.25 24.06 -37.51
C GLU A 103 -7.33 25.61 -37.45
N GLU A 104 -6.28 26.17 -36.85
CA GLU A 104 -5.81 27.55 -36.96
C GLU A 104 -6.52 28.60 -36.09
N GLY A 105 -5.81 29.07 -35.04
CA GLY A 105 -6.15 30.32 -34.37
C GLY A 105 -5.88 30.35 -32.86
N GLN A 106 -4.61 30.52 -32.48
CA GLN A 106 -4.11 31.16 -31.25
C GLN A 106 -4.99 31.03 -29.98
N SER A 107 -4.76 29.97 -29.20
CA SER A 107 -5.38 29.77 -27.88
C SER A 107 -4.87 30.79 -26.85
N ASP A 108 -5.78 31.62 -26.33
CA ASP A 108 -5.57 32.40 -25.10
C ASP A 108 -5.73 31.48 -23.88
N ASN A 109 -4.70 30.67 -23.61
CA ASN A 109 -4.59 29.77 -22.45
C ASN A 109 -4.30 30.56 -21.15
N GLY A 110 -5.05 31.63 -20.86
CA GLY A 110 -4.72 32.56 -19.77
C GLY A 110 -5.12 32.11 -18.35
N GLY A 111 -6.11 31.23 -18.21
CA GLY A 111 -6.71 30.93 -16.90
C GLY A 111 -6.05 29.82 -16.10
N LEU A 112 -5.74 28.69 -16.75
CA LEU A 112 -5.20 27.50 -16.07
C LEU A 112 -3.67 27.53 -15.93
N LEU A 113 -2.99 28.21 -16.85
CA LEU A 113 -1.52 28.33 -16.87
C LEU A 113 -0.96 29.33 -15.84
N ALA A 114 -1.81 30.18 -15.26
CA ALA A 114 -1.44 31.23 -14.30
C ALA A 114 -1.48 30.78 -12.83
N MET A 115 -1.92 29.55 -12.54
CA MET A 115 -1.95 29.04 -11.17
C MET A 115 -0.51 28.74 -10.70
N VAL A 116 -0.08 29.43 -9.64
CA VAL A 116 1.24 29.26 -9.01
C VAL A 116 1.12 28.29 -7.84
N SER A 117 1.98 27.27 -7.81
CA SER A 117 2.03 26.33 -6.69
C SER A 117 2.62 26.97 -5.43
N PRO A 118 1.97 26.87 -4.25
CA PRO A 118 2.46 27.49 -3.02
C PRO A 118 3.74 26.85 -2.48
N VAL A 119 4.13 25.67 -2.99
CA VAL A 119 5.32 24.94 -2.51
C VAL A 119 6.57 25.23 -3.35
N SER A 120 6.41 25.59 -4.62
CA SER A 120 7.53 25.75 -5.56
C SER A 120 7.60 27.11 -6.24
N GLY A 121 6.54 27.93 -6.16
CA GLY A 121 6.49 29.26 -6.78
C GLY A 121 6.50 29.26 -8.31
N ALA A 122 6.45 28.09 -8.96
CA ALA A 122 6.45 27.96 -10.40
C ALA A 122 5.01 27.91 -10.95
N ASN A 123 4.78 28.67 -12.02
CA ASN A 123 3.57 28.68 -12.82
C ASN A 123 3.54 27.48 -13.77
N ALA A 124 2.35 26.92 -14.03
CA ALA A 124 2.18 25.71 -14.84
C ALA A 124 2.76 25.80 -16.26
N ALA A 125 2.82 27.01 -16.84
CA ALA A 125 3.49 27.28 -18.12
C ALA A 125 5.03 27.19 -18.10
N ALA A 126 5.65 27.21 -16.92
CA ALA A 126 7.10 27.13 -16.75
C ALA A 126 7.59 25.69 -16.48
N GLN A 127 6.68 24.72 -16.38
CA GLN A 127 7.08 23.31 -16.37
C GLN A 127 7.50 22.95 -17.79
N PRO A 128 8.77 22.57 -18.03
CA PRO A 128 9.13 22.02 -19.32
C PRO A 128 8.26 20.78 -19.52
N GLU A 129 7.57 20.74 -20.67
CA GLU A 129 6.92 19.55 -21.21
C GLU A 129 7.84 18.37 -20.92
N ALA A 130 7.47 17.48 -20.00
CA ALA A 130 8.22 16.27 -19.75
C ALA A 130 7.97 15.34 -20.95
N LYS A 131 8.58 15.69 -22.10
CA LYS A 131 8.96 14.73 -23.11
C LYS A 131 9.69 13.64 -22.35
N GLY A 132 9.09 12.45 -22.34
CA GLY A 132 9.71 11.24 -21.85
C GLY A 132 11.13 11.14 -22.40
N THR A 133 12.09 11.55 -21.58
CA THR A 133 13.50 11.39 -21.84
C THR A 133 13.94 10.25 -20.97
N GLY A 134 14.00 9.08 -21.60
CA GLY A 134 14.76 7.97 -21.05
C GLY A 134 16.16 8.44 -20.65
N GLY A 135 16.58 8.01 -19.46
CA GLY A 135 17.98 7.88 -19.12
C GLY A 135 18.67 9.16 -18.66
N ARG A 136 18.60 9.42 -17.34
CA ARG A 136 19.79 9.65 -16.49
C ARG A 136 19.42 9.83 -15.01
N ASN A 137 18.85 8.78 -14.41
CA ASN A 137 19.21 8.28 -13.08
C ASN A 137 18.34 7.03 -12.84
N ARG A 138 18.75 5.88 -13.39
CA ARG A 138 18.14 4.61 -12.97
C ARG A 138 18.77 4.27 -11.64
N ASP A 139 17.99 4.36 -10.57
CA ASP A 139 18.39 3.82 -9.28
C ASP A 139 18.70 2.33 -9.48
N PRO A 140 19.95 1.89 -9.22
CA PRO A 140 20.34 0.49 -9.43
C PRO A 140 19.49 -0.46 -8.57
N GLU A 141 18.98 0.04 -7.45
CA GLU A 141 18.11 -0.67 -6.53
C GLU A 141 16.70 -0.91 -7.12
N ARG A 142 16.16 0.05 -7.87
CA ARG A 142 14.86 -0.11 -8.56
C ARG A 142 14.94 -1.15 -9.68
N ASP A 143 16.03 -1.14 -10.43
CA ASP A 143 16.28 -2.14 -11.47
C ASP A 143 16.53 -3.55 -10.88
N GLN A 144 17.06 -3.64 -9.66
CA GLN A 144 17.17 -4.91 -8.94
C GLN A 144 15.81 -5.38 -8.45
N MET A 145 15.02 -4.51 -7.82
CA MET A 145 13.67 -4.83 -7.36
C MET A 145 12.75 -5.28 -8.49
N ALA A 146 12.82 -4.64 -9.66
CA ALA A 146 12.04 -5.04 -10.83
C ALA A 146 12.44 -6.44 -11.36
N ARG A 147 13.74 -6.75 -11.34
CA ARG A 147 14.27 -8.07 -11.73
C ARG A 147 13.89 -9.16 -10.73
N ASP A 148 13.97 -8.85 -9.44
CA ASP A 148 13.56 -9.76 -8.38
C ASP A 148 12.05 -10.03 -8.45
N ALA A 149 11.24 -9.00 -8.65
CA ALA A 149 9.79 -9.13 -8.84
C ALA A 149 9.44 -10.04 -10.03
N ALA A 150 10.14 -9.90 -11.15
CA ALA A 150 9.96 -10.78 -12.31
C ALA A 150 10.42 -12.23 -12.04
N ALA A 151 11.43 -12.42 -11.19
CA ALA A 151 11.95 -13.75 -10.84
C ALA A 151 11.12 -14.47 -9.76
N LEU A 152 10.34 -13.74 -8.94
CA LEU A 152 9.52 -14.30 -7.85
C LEU A 152 8.58 -15.42 -8.33
N GLY A 153 7.91 -15.25 -9.47
CA GLY A 153 6.99 -16.26 -10.01
C GLY A 153 7.66 -17.61 -10.28
N SER A 154 8.87 -17.60 -10.82
CA SER A 154 9.63 -18.83 -11.10
C SER A 154 10.17 -19.50 -9.82
N ARG A 155 10.48 -18.70 -8.78
CA ARG A 155 10.91 -19.21 -7.48
C ARG A 155 9.77 -19.85 -6.72
N LEU A 156 8.58 -19.24 -6.75
CA LEU A 156 7.37 -19.77 -6.14
C LEU A 156 6.94 -21.08 -6.81
N ALA A 157 6.93 -21.11 -8.15
CA ALA A 157 6.63 -22.34 -8.89
C ALA A 157 7.60 -23.49 -8.59
N ARG A 158 8.89 -23.19 -8.37
CA ARG A 158 9.88 -24.22 -7.98
C ARG A 158 9.66 -24.74 -6.56
N ILE A 159 9.19 -23.90 -5.64
CA ILE A 159 8.89 -24.29 -4.26
C ILE A 159 7.64 -25.20 -4.22
N GLU A 160 6.58 -24.85 -4.94
CA GLU A 160 5.36 -25.70 -5.03
C GLU A 160 5.69 -27.10 -5.59
N VAL A 161 6.52 -27.19 -6.63
CA VAL A 161 6.94 -28.48 -7.21
C VAL A 161 7.81 -29.28 -6.23
N ALA A 162 8.63 -28.63 -5.42
CA ALA A 162 9.45 -29.29 -4.40
C ALA A 162 8.61 -29.80 -3.21
N GLU A 163 7.56 -29.07 -2.83
CA GLU A 163 6.62 -29.47 -1.78
C GLU A 163 5.72 -30.63 -2.23
N ALA A 164 5.27 -30.62 -3.50
CA ALA A 164 4.49 -31.72 -4.08
C ALA A 164 5.27 -33.03 -4.25
N ALA A 165 6.61 -32.98 -4.30
CA ALA A 165 7.47 -34.16 -4.40
C ALA A 165 7.85 -34.77 -3.03
N GLN A 166 7.48 -34.11 -1.93
CA GLN A 166 7.76 -34.55 -0.55
C GLN A 166 6.54 -35.15 0.16
N GLN A 167 5.38 -35.20 -0.49
CA GLN A 167 4.18 -35.93 -0.08
C GLN A 167 4.12 -37.30 -0.78
#